data_AF-A0AA41WVW4-F1
#
_entry.id   AF-A0AA41WVW4-F1
#
_cell.length_a   1.000
_cell.length_b   1.000
_cell.length_c   1.000
_cell.angle_alpha   90.00
_cell.angle_beta   90.00
_cell.angle_gamma   90.00
#
_symmetry.space_group_name_H-M   'P 1'
#
loop_
_entity.id
_entity.type
_entity.pdbx_description
1 polymer ?
#
loop_
_entity_poly.entity_id
_entity_poly.type
_entity_poly.pdbx_seq_one_letter_code
_entity_poly.pdbx_strand_id
1 'polypeptide(L)'
;MGWPAPNDVVLDKNESRRRLYRNRRDALKREIEELRERKEERERRSSADPTLDAIVDLLRSQAFDDWYHALTGESSVDWVDSVLNVSPKFLHPIGMTMVEWIEFSYKNMVHKHRMRHSGYKLLVAEEIRNCKDSHRRRRLQQRLATPRWADPSEIAKIYRQRDRLNKQTGIAHEVDHIVPIQHPLVCGLHVEHNLRVITKTRNQAKLNHFMVD
;
A
#
# COMPACT_ATOMS: atom_id res chain seq x y z
N MET A 1 -84.53 -11.76 -0.38
CA MET A 1 -83.20 -11.32 -0.88
C MET A 1 -82.15 -11.84 0.08
N GLY A 2 -81.51 -12.96 -0.23
CA GLY A 2 -80.45 -13.55 0.60
C GLY A 2 -79.09 -13.08 0.11
N TRP A 3 -78.30 -12.46 0.99
CA TRP A 3 -76.89 -12.19 0.74
C TRP A 3 -76.11 -13.51 0.83
N PRO A 4 -75.25 -13.88 -0.15
CA PRO A 4 -74.41 -15.06 -0.03
C PRO A 4 -73.27 -14.80 0.97
N ALA A 5 -72.97 -15.81 1.81
CA ALA A 5 -71.90 -15.76 2.80
C ALA A 5 -70.51 -15.75 2.13
N PRO A 6 -69.55 -14.95 2.62
CA PRO A 6 -68.23 -14.85 2.00
C PRO A 6 -67.31 -15.93 2.59
N ASN A 7 -67.06 -17.06 1.90
CA ASN A 7 -66.01 -17.97 2.36
C ASN A 7 -65.33 -18.92 1.36
N ASP A 8 -65.28 -18.63 0.05
CA ASP A 8 -64.63 -19.53 -0.93
C ASP A 8 -63.38 -18.97 -1.65
N VAL A 9 -62.87 -17.78 -1.31
CA VAL A 9 -61.77 -17.13 -2.09
C VAL A 9 -60.41 -17.11 -1.37
N VAL A 10 -60.31 -17.64 -0.15
CA VAL A 10 -59.09 -17.51 0.68
C VAL A 10 -58.11 -18.69 0.53
N LEU A 11 -58.54 -19.86 0.06
CA LEU A 11 -57.70 -21.06 0.01
C LEU A 11 -56.71 -21.11 -1.19
N ASP A 12 -57.07 -20.53 -2.35
CA ASP A 12 -56.27 -20.59 -3.59
C ASP A 12 -55.03 -19.66 -3.57
N LYS A 13 -55.14 -18.48 -2.95
CA LYS A 13 -54.02 -17.52 -2.85
C LYS A 13 -52.85 -18.05 -2.03
N ASN A 14 -53.10 -18.93 -1.06
CA ASN A 14 -52.05 -19.51 -0.21
C ASN A 14 -51.26 -20.61 -0.92
N GLU A 15 -51.93 -21.44 -1.73
CA GLU A 15 -51.25 -22.50 -2.48
C GLU A 15 -50.43 -21.93 -3.65
N SER A 16 -51.00 -20.97 -4.37
CA SER A 16 -50.30 -20.20 -5.40
C SER A 16 -49.06 -19.48 -4.87
N ARG A 17 -49.16 -18.85 -3.68
CA ARG A 17 -47.99 -18.25 -2.99
C ARG A 17 -46.96 -19.30 -2.59
N ARG A 18 -47.38 -20.43 -1.99
CA ARG A 18 -46.46 -21.53 -1.61
C ARG A 18 -45.72 -22.12 -2.81
N ARG A 19 -46.39 -22.22 -3.96
CA ARG A 19 -45.77 -22.68 -5.22
C ARG A 19 -44.76 -21.67 -5.75
N LEU A 20 -45.09 -20.37 -5.73
CA LEU A 20 -44.16 -19.30 -6.11
C LEU A 20 -42.91 -19.28 -5.22
N TYR A 21 -43.06 -19.40 -3.91
CA TYR A 21 -41.93 -19.43 -2.97
C TYR A 21 -41.04 -20.65 -3.17
N ARG A 22 -41.62 -21.85 -3.41
CA ARG A 22 -40.84 -23.05 -3.75
C ARG A 22 -40.03 -22.86 -5.03
N ASN A 23 -40.68 -22.38 -6.10
CA ASN A 23 -40.01 -22.14 -7.38
C ASN A 23 -38.86 -21.13 -7.26
N ARG A 24 -39.06 -20.04 -6.50
CA ARG A 24 -38.03 -19.02 -6.29
C ARG A 24 -36.87 -19.53 -5.44
N ARG A 25 -37.15 -20.35 -4.42
CA ARG A 25 -36.11 -20.99 -3.59
C ARG A 25 -35.27 -21.96 -4.43
N ASP A 26 -35.91 -22.76 -5.28
CA ASP A 26 -35.22 -23.75 -6.09
C ASP A 26 -34.42 -23.08 -7.23
N ALA A 27 -34.92 -21.97 -7.79
CA ALA A 27 -34.14 -21.12 -8.70
C ALA A 27 -32.90 -20.54 -8.02
N LEU A 28 -33.04 -19.98 -6.81
CA LEU A 28 -31.93 -19.43 -6.05
C LEU A 28 -30.88 -20.50 -5.69
N LYS A 29 -31.32 -21.72 -5.34
CA LYS A 29 -30.41 -22.84 -5.07
C LYS A 29 -29.59 -23.21 -6.32
N ARG A 30 -30.22 -23.25 -7.49
CA ARG A 30 -29.52 -23.51 -8.76
C ARG A 30 -28.52 -22.41 -9.08
N GLU A 31 -28.91 -21.15 -8.89
CA GLU A 31 -28.02 -20.00 -9.10
C GLU A 31 -26.80 -20.05 -8.16
N ILE A 32 -27.00 -20.39 -6.88
CA ILE A 32 -25.90 -20.57 -5.92
C ILE A 32 -24.97 -21.71 -6.34
N GLU A 33 -25.53 -22.83 -6.81
CA GLU A 33 -24.72 -23.98 -7.25
C GLU A 33 -23.93 -23.66 -8.51
N GLU A 34 -24.55 -23.01 -9.50
CA GLU A 34 -23.87 -22.57 -10.72
C GLU A 34 -22.74 -21.56 -10.42
N LEU A 35 -22.94 -20.67 -9.45
CA LEU A 35 -21.90 -19.77 -8.98
C LEU A 35 -20.74 -20.51 -8.29
N ARG A 36 -21.03 -21.59 -7.55
CA ARG A 36 -20.00 -22.44 -6.94
C ARG A 36 -19.21 -23.22 -7.98
N GLU A 37 -19.88 -23.83 -8.95
CA GLU A 37 -19.22 -24.56 -10.04
C GLU A 37 -18.33 -23.65 -10.88
N ARG A 38 -18.82 -22.45 -11.25
CA ARG A 38 -18.02 -21.44 -11.98
C ARG A 38 -16.81 -20.98 -11.18
N LYS A 39 -16.95 -20.88 -9.85
CA LYS A 39 -15.85 -20.54 -8.96
C LYS A 39 -14.80 -21.66 -8.92
N GLU A 40 -15.23 -22.90 -8.72
CA GLU A 40 -14.33 -24.06 -8.70
C GLU A 40 -13.62 -24.27 -10.04
N GLU A 41 -14.30 -23.99 -11.16
CA GLU A 41 -13.67 -24.04 -12.49
C GLU A 41 -12.62 -22.93 -12.66
N ARG A 42 -12.88 -21.71 -12.18
CA ARG A 42 -11.89 -20.62 -12.15
C ARG A 42 -10.68 -20.98 -11.28
N GLU A 43 -10.91 -21.58 -10.11
CA GLU A 43 -9.84 -22.02 -9.21
C GLU A 43 -9.01 -23.15 -9.84
N ARG A 44 -9.65 -24.16 -10.48
CA ARG A 44 -8.96 -25.21 -11.23
C ARG A 44 -8.16 -24.68 -12.42
N ARG A 45 -8.70 -23.75 -13.20
CA ARG A 45 -7.97 -23.10 -14.30
C ARG A 45 -6.81 -22.25 -13.80
N SER A 46 -6.96 -21.58 -12.66
CA SER A 46 -5.88 -20.81 -12.04
C SER A 46 -4.78 -21.70 -11.45
N SER A 47 -5.10 -22.89 -10.94
CA SER A 47 -4.09 -23.82 -10.38
C SER A 47 -3.41 -24.67 -11.45
N ALA A 48 -4.02 -24.83 -12.63
CA ALA A 48 -3.43 -25.54 -13.76
C ALA A 48 -2.71 -24.60 -14.74
N ASP A 49 -2.63 -23.31 -14.42
CA ASP A 49 -1.87 -22.34 -15.21
C ASP A 49 -0.37 -22.61 -14.98
N PRO A 50 0.39 -23.08 -16.00
CA PRO A 50 1.83 -23.32 -15.87
C PRO A 50 2.60 -22.07 -15.40
N THR A 51 1.97 -20.89 -15.51
CA THR A 51 2.48 -19.64 -14.96
C THR A 51 2.46 -19.61 -13.42
N LEU A 52 1.44 -20.17 -12.76
CA LEU A 52 1.36 -20.18 -11.30
C LEU A 52 2.41 -21.10 -10.67
N ASP A 53 2.57 -22.31 -11.21
CA ASP A 53 3.59 -23.25 -10.72
C ASP A 53 5.00 -22.66 -10.89
N ALA A 54 5.28 -22.05 -12.04
CA ALA A 54 6.55 -21.35 -12.26
C ALA A 54 6.76 -20.17 -11.29
N ILE A 55 5.69 -19.43 -10.93
CA ILE A 55 5.77 -18.37 -9.91
C ILE A 55 6.05 -18.98 -8.53
N VAL A 56 5.39 -20.08 -8.17
CA VAL A 56 5.60 -20.75 -6.88
C VAL A 56 7.04 -21.26 -6.78
N ASP A 57 7.55 -21.91 -7.82
CA ASP A 57 8.95 -22.38 -7.89
C ASP A 57 9.94 -21.22 -7.76
N LEU A 58 9.67 -20.10 -8.45
CA LEU A 58 10.47 -18.88 -8.31
C LEU A 58 10.45 -18.36 -6.88
N LEU A 59 9.27 -18.22 -6.26
CA LEU A 59 9.12 -17.72 -4.89
C LEU A 59 9.82 -18.61 -3.86
N ARG A 60 9.86 -19.92 -4.10
CA ARG A 60 10.55 -20.89 -3.22
C ARG A 60 12.05 -21.06 -3.55
N SER A 61 12.55 -20.40 -4.60
CA SER A 61 13.94 -20.53 -5.01
C SER A 61 14.91 -19.77 -4.09
N GLN A 62 16.15 -20.27 -3.98
CA GLN A 62 17.23 -19.58 -3.27
C GLN A 62 17.48 -18.18 -3.84
N ALA A 63 17.37 -18.01 -5.16
CA ALA A 63 17.56 -16.72 -5.81
C ALA A 63 16.54 -15.66 -5.33
N PHE A 64 15.29 -16.08 -5.09
CA PHE A 64 14.28 -15.18 -4.51
C PHE A 64 14.56 -14.90 -3.04
N ASP A 65 14.98 -15.89 -2.25
CA ASP A 65 15.35 -15.70 -0.86
C ASP A 65 16.52 -14.71 -0.69
N ASP A 66 17.58 -14.87 -1.49
CA ASP A 66 18.72 -13.96 -1.50
C ASP A 66 18.31 -12.52 -1.87
N TRP A 67 17.46 -12.38 -2.89
CA TRP A 67 16.92 -11.09 -3.30
C TRP A 67 16.04 -10.46 -2.22
N TYR A 68 15.17 -11.25 -1.59
CA TYR A 68 14.29 -10.83 -0.51
C TYR A 68 15.11 -10.38 0.70
N HIS A 69 16.10 -11.17 1.11
CA HIS A 69 17.01 -10.84 2.20
C HIS A 69 17.79 -9.56 1.95
N ALA A 70 18.27 -9.33 0.72
CA ALA A 70 18.91 -8.06 0.37
C ALA A 70 17.97 -6.85 0.51
N LEU A 71 16.66 -7.03 0.31
CA LEU A 71 15.64 -5.98 0.39
C LEU A 71 15.12 -5.77 1.83
N THR A 72 14.84 -6.84 2.55
CA THR A 72 14.13 -6.82 3.84
C THR A 72 15.07 -6.99 5.03
N GLY A 73 16.19 -7.69 4.85
CA GLY A 73 17.09 -8.14 5.92
C GLY A 73 16.59 -9.40 6.63
N GLU A 74 15.59 -10.08 6.07
CA GLU A 74 14.92 -11.27 6.63
C GLU A 74 14.91 -12.38 5.57
N SER A 75 14.70 -13.64 5.96
CA SER A 75 14.44 -14.70 4.98
C SER A 75 13.05 -14.55 4.38
N SER A 76 12.89 -14.95 3.12
CA SER A 76 11.61 -14.96 2.41
C SER A 76 10.65 -16.04 2.89
N VAL A 77 11.13 -17.10 3.56
CA VAL A 77 10.35 -18.32 3.86
C VAL A 77 9.01 -18.02 4.52
N ASP A 78 9.00 -17.30 5.65
CA ASP A 78 7.77 -16.97 6.37
C ASP A 78 6.82 -16.11 5.53
N TRP A 79 7.38 -15.20 4.74
CA TRP A 79 6.59 -14.34 3.86
C TRP A 79 5.98 -15.14 2.71
N VAL A 80 6.76 -15.98 2.04
CA VAL A 80 6.31 -16.86 0.95
C VAL A 80 5.20 -17.78 1.45
N ASP A 81 5.37 -18.41 2.62
CA ASP A 81 4.35 -19.27 3.20
C ASP A 81 3.10 -18.48 3.59
N SER A 82 3.23 -17.24 4.06
CA SER A 82 2.07 -16.37 4.34
C SER A 82 1.26 -16.02 3.08
N VAL A 83 1.94 -15.88 1.94
CA VAL A 83 1.33 -15.53 0.66
C VAL A 83 0.68 -16.75 0.01
N LEU A 84 1.39 -17.88 -0.01
CA LEU A 84 0.96 -19.10 -0.71
C LEU A 84 -0.09 -19.90 0.07
N ASN A 85 -0.09 -19.84 1.40
CA ASN A 85 -1.07 -20.57 2.24
C ASN A 85 -2.33 -19.73 2.54
N VAL A 86 -2.64 -18.71 1.74
CA VAL A 86 -3.85 -17.91 1.91
C VAL A 86 -5.10 -18.75 1.64
N SER A 87 -6.11 -18.64 2.51
CA SER A 87 -7.35 -19.39 2.32
C SER A 87 -8.14 -18.89 1.10
N PRO A 88 -8.68 -19.79 0.25
CA PRO A 88 -9.62 -19.40 -0.81
C PRO A 88 -10.86 -18.64 -0.29
N LYS A 89 -11.23 -18.84 0.98
CA LYS A 89 -12.33 -18.09 1.64
C LYS A 89 -11.99 -16.62 1.85
N PHE A 90 -10.72 -16.25 1.86
CA PHE A 90 -10.24 -14.87 1.96
C PHE A 90 -10.15 -14.19 0.58
N LEU A 91 -9.73 -14.92 -0.46
CA LEU A 91 -9.61 -14.37 -1.82
C LEU A 91 -10.94 -14.20 -2.55
N HIS A 92 -11.88 -15.13 -2.32
CA HIS A 92 -13.16 -15.14 -3.01
C HIS A 92 -14.05 -13.89 -2.79
N PRO A 93 -14.19 -13.34 -1.56
CA PRO A 93 -14.97 -12.13 -1.34
C PRO A 93 -14.44 -10.88 -2.03
N ILE A 94 -13.13 -10.83 -2.30
CA ILE A 94 -12.47 -9.71 -3.01
C ILE A 94 -12.28 -10.00 -4.52
N GLY A 95 -12.73 -11.16 -5.00
CA GLY A 95 -12.72 -11.53 -6.41
C GLY A 95 -11.34 -11.72 -7.03
N MET A 96 -10.31 -11.99 -6.22
CA MET A 96 -8.94 -12.15 -6.70
C MET A 96 -8.56 -13.63 -6.94
N THR A 97 -7.78 -13.86 -7.98
CA THR A 97 -7.05 -15.11 -8.21
C THR A 97 -5.80 -15.21 -7.33
N MET A 98 -5.19 -16.41 -7.24
CA MET A 98 -3.92 -16.59 -6.52
C MET A 98 -2.78 -15.78 -7.16
N VAL A 99 -2.72 -15.71 -8.49
CA VAL A 99 -1.70 -14.91 -9.21
C VAL A 99 -1.86 -13.43 -8.90
N GLU A 100 -3.08 -12.89 -8.95
CA GLU A 100 -3.35 -11.49 -8.60
C GLU A 100 -3.03 -11.19 -7.12
N TRP A 101 -3.29 -12.15 -6.23
CA TRP A 101 -2.94 -12.04 -4.82
C TRP A 101 -1.42 -12.04 -4.59
N ILE A 102 -0.68 -12.93 -5.25
CA ILE A 102 0.78 -12.97 -5.21
C ILE A 102 1.34 -11.64 -5.73
N GLU A 103 0.85 -11.18 -6.89
CA GLU A 103 1.28 -9.92 -7.49
C GLU A 103 1.00 -8.73 -6.56
N PHE A 104 -0.18 -8.67 -5.97
CA PHE A 104 -0.55 -7.65 -4.99
C PHE A 104 0.36 -7.70 -3.75
N SER A 105 0.60 -8.89 -3.20
CA SER A 105 1.45 -9.09 -2.03
C SER A 105 2.89 -8.67 -2.30
N TYR A 106 3.44 -9.06 -3.46
CA TYR A 106 4.74 -8.63 -3.94
C TYR A 106 4.82 -7.11 -4.07
N LYS A 107 3.87 -6.47 -4.75
CA LYS A 107 3.83 -5.01 -4.92
C LYS A 107 3.79 -4.29 -3.57
N ASN A 108 2.99 -4.79 -2.63
CA ASN A 108 2.91 -4.23 -1.27
C ASN A 108 4.20 -4.40 -0.49
N MET A 109 4.83 -5.57 -0.56
CA MET A 109 6.11 -5.84 0.08
C MET A 109 7.20 -4.92 -0.49
N VAL A 110 7.35 -4.83 -1.82
CA VAL A 110 8.30 -3.90 -2.45
C VAL A 110 7.98 -2.45 -2.04
N HIS A 111 6.71 -2.06 -1.99
CA HIS A 111 6.31 -0.71 -1.58
C HIS A 111 6.72 -0.39 -0.13
N LYS A 112 6.58 -1.34 0.80
CA LYS A 112 7.02 -1.21 2.20
C LYS A 112 8.54 -1.07 2.31
N HIS A 113 9.28 -1.74 1.43
CA HIS A 113 10.75 -1.73 1.41
C HIS A 113 11.35 -0.87 0.29
N ARG A 114 10.55 0.00 -0.33
CA ARG A 114 10.92 0.74 -1.55
C ARG A 114 12.22 1.52 -1.40
N MET A 115 12.50 2.04 -0.21
CA MET A 115 13.72 2.81 0.07
C MET A 115 15.00 1.95 0.06
N ARG A 116 14.89 0.63 0.13
CA ARG A 116 16.00 -0.34 -0.03
C ARG A 116 16.06 -0.94 -1.43
N HIS A 117 14.93 -0.92 -2.16
CA HIS A 117 14.86 -1.42 -3.53
C HIS A 117 15.71 -0.55 -4.48
N SER A 118 16.76 -1.13 -5.06
CA SER A 118 17.70 -0.43 -5.95
C SER A 118 16.99 0.26 -7.12
N GLY A 119 16.06 -0.44 -7.77
CA GLY A 119 15.25 0.11 -8.86
C GLY A 119 14.39 1.30 -8.43
N TYR A 120 13.87 1.31 -7.20
CA TYR A 120 13.07 2.44 -6.72
C TYR A 120 13.93 3.68 -6.48
N LYS A 121 15.14 3.52 -5.93
CA LYS A 121 16.09 4.63 -5.79
C LYS A 121 16.44 5.25 -7.14
N LEU A 122 16.65 4.43 -8.17
CA LEU A 122 16.91 4.89 -9.53
C LEU A 122 15.74 5.68 -10.12
N LEU A 123 14.51 5.16 -9.98
CA LEU A 123 13.28 5.84 -10.42
C LEU A 123 13.12 7.21 -9.75
N VAL A 124 13.29 7.28 -8.43
CA VAL A 124 13.18 8.56 -7.70
C VAL A 124 14.33 9.50 -8.07
N ALA A 125 15.55 9.00 -8.29
CA ALA A 125 16.66 9.82 -8.75
C ALA A 125 16.40 10.41 -10.14
N GLU A 126 15.79 9.64 -11.04
CA GLU A 126 15.34 10.12 -12.35
C GLU A 126 14.22 11.15 -12.24
N GLU A 127 13.24 10.91 -11.36
CA GLU A 127 12.19 11.87 -11.07
C GLU A 127 12.77 13.20 -10.55
N ILE A 128 13.76 13.14 -9.66
CA ILE A 128 14.47 14.33 -9.15
C ILE A 128 15.18 15.08 -10.27
N ARG A 129 15.87 14.38 -11.18
CA ARG A 129 16.57 14.98 -12.33
C ARG A 129 15.60 15.70 -13.26
N ASN A 130 14.44 15.10 -13.51
CA ASN A 130 13.43 15.62 -14.43
C ASN A 130 12.45 16.61 -13.77
N CYS A 131 12.52 16.80 -12.45
CA CYS A 131 11.61 17.65 -11.70
C CYS A 131 11.94 19.15 -11.90
N LYS A 132 11.04 19.87 -12.59
CA LYS A 132 11.14 21.33 -12.78
C LYS A 132 10.70 22.14 -11.54
N ASP A 133 9.82 21.58 -10.71
CA ASP A 133 9.31 22.24 -9.50
C ASP A 133 10.31 22.10 -8.34
N SER A 134 10.87 23.23 -7.88
CA SER A 134 11.92 23.24 -6.86
C SER A 134 11.45 22.69 -5.51
N HIS A 135 10.19 22.94 -5.13
CA HIS A 135 9.62 22.45 -3.88
C HIS A 135 9.43 20.93 -3.90
N ARG A 136 8.93 20.37 -4.99
CA ARG A 136 8.79 18.93 -5.20
C ARG A 136 10.15 18.25 -5.23
N ARG A 137 11.12 18.83 -5.95
CA ARG A 137 12.49 18.31 -5.98
C ARG A 137 13.10 18.23 -4.59
N ARG A 138 12.95 19.29 -3.77
CA ARG A 138 13.39 19.30 -2.37
C ARG A 138 12.71 18.21 -1.54
N ARG A 139 11.39 18.01 -1.68
CA ARG A 139 10.65 16.95 -0.97
C ARG A 139 11.14 15.54 -1.34
N LEU A 140 11.40 15.29 -2.62
CA LEU A 140 11.93 14.00 -3.09
C LEU A 140 13.33 13.74 -2.53
N GLN A 141 14.19 14.75 -2.52
CA GLN A 141 15.53 14.66 -1.94
C GLN A 141 15.48 14.41 -0.42
N GLN A 142 14.62 15.14 0.31
CA GLN A 142 14.38 14.89 1.73
C GLN A 142 13.94 13.45 1.98
N ARG A 143 12.99 12.94 1.18
CA ARG A 143 12.53 11.55 1.28
C ARG A 143 13.69 10.56 1.11
N LEU A 144 14.55 10.74 0.10
CA LEU A 144 15.72 9.88 -0.08
C LEU A 144 16.74 9.99 1.06
N ALA A 145 16.85 11.17 1.68
CA ALA A 145 17.74 11.43 2.80
C ALA A 145 17.14 11.03 4.16
N THR A 146 15.87 10.59 4.24
CA THR A 146 15.23 10.13 5.48
C THR A 146 15.49 8.65 5.72
N PRO A 147 16.35 8.27 6.68
CA PRO A 147 16.54 6.89 7.05
C PRO A 147 15.33 6.35 7.84
N ARG A 148 15.19 5.02 7.90
CA ARG A 148 14.07 4.37 8.64
C ARG A 148 14.07 4.64 10.13
N TRP A 149 15.23 4.93 10.71
CA TRP A 149 15.40 5.20 12.13
C TRP A 149 15.12 6.66 12.51
N ALA A 150 14.94 7.56 11.54
CA ALA A 150 14.56 8.95 11.82
C ALA A 150 13.22 8.97 12.56
N ASP A 151 13.09 9.81 13.58
CA ASP A 151 11.85 9.92 14.35
C ASP A 151 10.90 10.94 13.70
N PRO A 152 9.77 10.50 13.09
CA PRO A 152 8.84 11.41 12.43
C PRO A 152 8.16 12.36 13.42
N SER A 153 7.99 11.95 14.68
CA SER A 153 7.39 12.76 15.74
C SER A 153 8.30 13.91 16.13
N GLU A 154 9.60 13.66 16.31
CA GLU A 154 10.58 14.70 16.63
C GLU A 154 10.76 15.67 15.48
N ILE A 155 10.86 15.17 14.23
CA ILE A 155 10.88 16.01 13.03
C ILE A 155 9.62 16.91 13.01
N ALA A 156 8.43 16.36 13.26
CA ALA A 156 7.20 17.14 13.31
C ALA A 156 7.18 18.19 14.44
N LYS A 157 7.83 17.94 15.59
CA LYS A 157 8.01 18.95 16.64
C LYS A 157 8.84 20.13 16.14
N ILE A 158 9.90 19.89 15.37
CA ILE A 158 10.75 20.95 14.79
C ILE A 158 9.95 21.83 13.82
N TYR A 159 9.16 21.24 12.92
CA TYR A 159 8.29 22.00 12.01
C TYR A 159 7.23 22.82 12.76
N ARG A 160 6.61 22.24 13.81
CA ARG A 160 5.68 22.96 14.68
C ARG A 160 6.37 24.12 15.42
N GLN A 161 7.61 23.94 15.85
CA GLN A 161 8.39 25.01 16.47
C GLN A 161 8.66 26.15 15.49
N ARG A 162 8.98 25.84 14.23
CA ARG A 162 9.09 26.83 13.15
C ARG A 162 7.79 27.64 12.98
N ASP A 163 6.64 26.97 12.97
CA ASP A 163 5.34 27.64 12.83
C ASP A 163 5.00 28.52 14.04
N ARG A 164 5.34 28.08 15.25
CA ARG A 164 5.20 28.89 16.48
C ARG A 164 6.06 30.15 16.43
N LEU A 165 7.34 30.02 16.06
CA LEU A 165 8.25 31.16 15.96
C LEU A 165 7.82 32.17 14.90
N ASN A 166 7.32 31.70 13.74
CA ASN A 166 6.71 32.57 12.73
C ASN A 166 5.57 33.40 13.32
N LYS A 167 4.65 32.76 14.03
CA LYS A 167 3.49 33.44 14.62
C LYS A 167 3.87 34.40 15.75
N GLN A 168 4.80 34.01 16.61
CA GLN A 168 5.17 34.78 17.81
C GLN A 168 6.03 36.00 17.48
N THR A 169 6.97 35.86 16.54
CA THR A 169 7.96 36.91 16.24
C THR A 169 7.57 37.80 15.07
N GLY A 170 6.66 37.34 14.21
CA GLY A 170 6.37 37.99 12.92
C GLY A 170 7.53 37.88 11.90
N ILE A 171 8.64 37.25 12.26
CA ILE A 171 9.81 37.05 11.39
C ILE A 171 9.68 35.68 10.73
N ALA A 172 9.96 35.62 9.43
CA ALA A 172 9.96 34.35 8.69
C ALA A 172 11.11 33.44 9.15
N HIS A 173 10.76 32.24 9.58
CA HIS A 173 11.60 31.13 10.01
C HIS A 173 11.38 29.92 9.09
N GLU A 174 12.45 29.18 8.86
CA GLU A 174 12.48 27.97 8.06
C GLU A 174 13.20 26.85 8.81
N VAL A 175 12.96 25.60 8.40
CA VAL A 175 13.70 24.43 8.87
C VAL A 175 14.91 24.24 7.95
N ASP A 176 16.10 24.40 8.52
CA ASP A 176 17.41 24.22 7.88
C ASP A 176 18.00 22.85 8.24
N HIS A 177 18.83 22.35 7.34
CA HIS A 177 19.65 21.18 7.54
C HIS A 177 21.05 21.63 7.98
N ILE A 178 21.48 21.28 9.20
CA ILE A 178 22.77 21.69 9.77
C ILE A 178 23.91 21.27 8.82
N VAL A 179 23.94 19.98 8.48
CA VAL A 179 24.69 19.42 7.36
C VAL A 179 23.75 19.34 6.14
N PRO A 180 24.08 19.98 5.01
CA PRO A 180 23.24 20.02 3.82
C PRO A 180 23.01 18.63 3.23
N ILE A 181 21.79 18.35 2.77
CA ILE A 181 21.51 17.12 2.00
C ILE A 181 22.30 17.11 0.69
N GLN A 182 22.54 18.28 0.11
CA GLN A 182 23.21 18.43 -1.18
C GLN A 182 24.50 19.22 -1.01
N HIS A 183 25.64 18.55 -1.00
CA HIS A 183 26.95 19.19 -1.01
C HIS A 183 27.99 18.31 -1.72
N PRO A 184 29.03 18.88 -2.37
CA PRO A 184 30.04 18.07 -3.08
C PRO A 184 30.85 17.14 -2.18
N LEU A 185 31.06 17.53 -0.92
CA LEU A 185 31.95 16.82 0.02
C LEU A 185 31.22 16.02 1.11
N VAL A 186 29.96 16.35 1.40
CA VAL A 186 29.20 15.73 2.49
C VAL A 186 27.75 15.50 2.08
N CYS A 187 27.09 14.56 2.74
CA CYS A 187 25.66 14.29 2.54
C CYS A 187 24.97 14.23 3.91
N GLY A 188 24.18 15.24 4.21
CA GLY A 188 23.35 15.29 5.41
C GLY A 188 22.09 14.42 5.28
N LEU A 189 21.63 13.88 6.41
CA LEU A 189 20.38 13.11 6.50
C LEU A 189 19.20 14.03 6.88
N HIS A 190 17.98 13.66 6.49
CA HIS A 190 16.76 14.30 6.99
C HIS A 190 16.30 13.58 8.27
N VAL A 191 16.94 13.93 9.38
CA VAL A 191 16.75 13.35 10.73
C VAL A 191 16.64 14.48 11.75
N GLU A 192 15.95 14.25 12.85
CA GLU A 192 15.72 15.21 13.94
C GLU A 192 16.99 15.92 14.41
N HIS A 193 18.13 15.21 14.50
CA HIS A 193 19.40 15.78 14.94
C HIS A 193 20.12 16.65 13.90
N ASN A 194 19.73 16.56 12.62
CA ASN A 194 20.31 17.38 11.55
C ASN A 194 19.40 18.55 11.17
N LEU A 195 18.28 18.74 11.86
CA LEU A 195 17.33 19.82 11.57
C LEU A 195 17.39 20.89 12.64
N ARG A 196 17.28 22.16 12.22
CA ARG A 196 17.14 23.29 13.13
C ARG A 196 16.20 24.35 12.57
N VAL A 197 15.57 25.10 13.46
CA VAL A 197 14.80 26.28 13.06
C VAL A 197 15.71 27.49 13.05
N ILE A 198 15.79 28.18 11.90
CA ILE A 198 16.54 29.42 11.77
C ILE A 198 15.69 30.45 11.01
N THR A 199 16.08 31.73 11.09
CA THR A 199 15.43 32.76 10.27
C THR A 199 15.67 32.49 8.79
N LYS A 200 14.67 32.82 7.96
CA LYS A 200 14.74 32.67 6.51
C LYS A 200 15.97 33.36 5.93
N THR A 201 16.26 34.57 6.39
CA THR A 201 17.45 35.34 5.97
C THR A 201 18.74 34.57 6.24
N ARG A 202 18.88 33.96 7.42
CA ARG A 202 20.06 33.15 7.75
C ARG A 202 20.14 31.87 6.93
N ASN A 203 19.00 31.23 6.67
CA ASN A 203 18.94 30.02 5.83
C ASN A 203 19.38 30.32 4.39
N GLN A 204 18.89 31.42 3.82
CA GLN A 204 19.26 31.86 2.48
C GLN A 204 20.74 32.24 2.38
N ALA A 205 21.32 32.85 3.41
CA ALA A 205 22.75 33.15 3.46
C ALA A 205 23.62 31.89 3.55
N LYS A 206 23.17 30.86 4.28
CA LYS A 206 23.90 29.59 4.43
C LYS A 206 23.95 28.78 3.13
N LEU A 207 22.89 28.80 2.33
CA LEU A 207 22.74 27.94 1.15
C LEU A 207 23.01 26.46 1.51
N ASN A 208 23.75 25.76 0.66
CA ASN A 208 24.18 24.39 0.85
C ASN A 208 25.55 24.28 1.55
N HIS A 209 26.01 25.32 2.26
CA HIS A 209 27.26 25.25 3.01
C HIS A 209 27.04 24.63 4.39
N PHE A 210 28.11 24.04 4.93
CA PHE A 210 28.23 23.62 6.32
C PHE A 210 29.50 24.22 6.91
N MET A 211 29.51 24.48 8.21
CA MET A 211 30.72 24.93 8.87
C MET A 211 31.53 23.70 9.28
N VAL A 212 32.84 23.76 9.00
CA VAL A 212 33.84 22.85 9.54
C VAL A 212 34.57 23.69 10.58
N ASP A 213 34.25 23.47 11.85
CA ASP A 213 35.01 24.04 12.96
C ASP A 213 36.21 23.14 13.28
#